data_AF-A0A930UFX6-F1
#
_entry.id   AF-A0A930UFX6-F1
#
_cell.length_a   1.000
_cell.length_b   1.000
_cell.length_c   1.000
_cell.angle_alpha   90.00
_cell.angle_beta   90.00
_cell.angle_gamma   90.00
#
_symmetry.space_group_name_H-M   'P 1'
#
loop_
_entity.id
_entity.type
_entity.pdbx_description
1 polymer ?
#
loop_
_entity_poly.entity_id
_entity_poly.type
_entity_poly.pdbx_seq_one_letter_code
_entity_poly.pdbx_strand_id
1 'polypeptide(L)'
;MALLVALVKFFGTAERVVNPVGAGLLIQNMFGKDLADLFDKYFSPLVIDLDGDGVEAEGMAFIDHSGDGFAELTNWASEDDGVLVMDLDGNGVIDRGAELFGDNTLLPSGEKAKDGFAALAALDSNGDGKVDANDAKWTELRVLRWTDANGNGIMDADEQRLETLEANSVKELKLGHSKSNKVDEAGNEHRLVGSYVDASGAAHSMVDVWFQTQPSLRRYDKSSISEHSESIKSLQEVMGTGLVYDLRDAMALDDAGKLKAPIYKGKTRTETRKLAELVTAFNEADTEAKRAELLDKILHRWAGAEGVTHSDFGWSKGLDYTTAVKYAVVEAFQGGKITLGKDYRNPTHELAQYINRRYLSTVERLRAEFLIQKDYAAEFGMLQLKASEKVLTTVEDIKKLSEEQQSKAYWDFGAAQKALVKRGAVHEAEFVRSLAALFGLDAGIAKGLEKTASSWKYRYDYQAMYLAGSVSPGEVKRADDLHGDDGSNVFRTTDGGTDSLRGGGGSDLYQLASGTGHDRIYEATDAGSSDVDVVMMGPDVAVADVRLQRDAASLWIEILGAAGTDGVRPVTDSFKVEGYF
;
A
#
# COMPACT_ATOMS: atom_id res chain seq x y z
N MET A 1 8.83 4.83 14.56
CA MET A 1 8.76 6.28 14.87
C MET A 1 8.19 7.10 13.70
N ALA A 2 8.66 6.96 12.45
CA ALA A 2 8.14 7.72 11.29
C ALA A 2 6.66 7.43 10.91
N LEU A 3 6.22 6.16 11.03
CA LEU A 3 4.82 5.75 10.78
C LEU A 3 3.82 6.43 11.73
N LEU A 4 4.20 6.61 12.99
CA LEU A 4 3.36 7.21 14.05
C LEU A 4 3.26 8.74 13.89
N VAL A 5 4.33 9.38 13.38
CA VAL A 5 4.40 10.83 13.14
C VAL A 5 3.58 11.25 11.91
N ALA A 6 3.50 10.39 10.88
CA ALA A 6 2.70 10.66 9.68
C ALA A 6 1.19 10.55 9.93
N LEU A 7 0.76 9.61 10.78
CA LEU A 7 -0.65 9.47 11.15
C LEU A 7 -1.13 10.68 11.98
N VAL A 8 -0.34 11.17 12.94
CA VAL A 8 -0.74 12.36 13.73
C VAL A 8 -0.83 13.64 12.89
N LYS A 9 -0.05 13.78 11.82
CA LYS A 9 -0.17 14.89 10.86
C LYS A 9 -1.37 14.73 9.91
N PHE A 10 -1.76 13.51 9.56
CA PHE A 10 -2.98 13.25 8.77
C PHE A 10 -4.26 13.67 9.51
N PHE A 11 -4.25 13.67 10.86
CA PHE A 11 -5.40 13.98 11.71
C PHE A 11 -5.35 15.38 12.37
N GLY A 12 -4.26 16.12 12.21
CA GLY A 12 -4.02 17.41 12.85
C GLY A 12 -4.20 18.58 11.88
N THR A 13 -5.40 19.17 11.89
CA THR A 13 -5.82 20.39 11.18
C THR A 13 -5.86 20.33 9.65
N ALA A 14 -7.00 20.77 9.13
CA ALA A 14 -7.16 21.11 7.72
C ALA A 14 -6.01 22.03 7.27
N GLU A 15 -5.49 21.72 6.08
CA GLU A 15 -4.43 22.43 5.35
C GLU A 15 -2.97 22.22 5.82
N ARG A 16 -2.25 21.54 4.93
CA ARG A 16 -0.79 21.54 4.70
C ARG A 16 0.08 20.60 5.57
N VAL A 17 0.92 19.85 4.82
CA VAL A 17 2.12 19.11 5.20
C VAL A 17 1.92 17.64 5.62
N VAL A 18 1.64 16.77 4.66
CA VAL A 18 1.89 15.33 4.76
C VAL A 18 3.39 15.08 4.56
N ASN A 19 4.05 14.44 5.55
CA ASN A 19 5.46 14.03 5.46
C ASN A 19 5.59 12.78 4.57
N PRO A 20 6.45 12.79 3.52
CA PRO A 20 6.60 11.70 2.55
C PRO A 20 6.95 10.33 3.16
N VAL A 21 7.78 10.29 4.21
CA VAL A 21 8.38 9.05 4.73
C VAL A 21 7.35 8.06 5.31
N GLY A 22 6.23 8.56 5.86
CA GLY A 22 5.20 7.69 6.45
C GLY A 22 4.26 7.04 5.44
N ALA A 23 4.04 7.68 4.29
CA ALA A 23 3.30 7.09 3.19
C ALA A 23 4.13 5.96 2.54
N GLY A 24 5.46 6.10 2.48
CA GLY A 24 6.37 5.10 1.92
C GLY A 24 6.38 3.79 2.70
N LEU A 25 6.23 3.85 4.03
CA LEU A 25 6.21 2.66 4.90
C LEU A 25 4.87 1.89 4.84
N LEU A 26 3.75 2.61 4.73
CA LEU A 26 2.41 2.03 4.49
C LEU A 26 2.40 1.28 3.15
N ILE A 27 2.98 1.91 2.13
CA ILE A 27 3.16 1.37 0.79
C ILE A 27 4.08 0.14 0.85
N GLN A 28 5.30 0.22 1.38
CA GLN A 28 6.22 -0.93 1.47
C GLN A 28 5.60 -2.17 2.15
N ASN A 29 4.77 -1.98 3.18
CA ASN A 29 4.07 -3.08 3.85
C ASN A 29 2.91 -3.66 3.02
N MET A 30 2.21 -2.85 2.22
CA MET A 30 1.22 -3.32 1.25
C MET A 30 1.85 -4.05 0.05
N PHE A 31 3.09 -3.67 -0.28
CA PHE A 31 3.78 -4.18 -1.47
C PHE A 31 4.72 -5.37 -1.17
N GLY A 32 5.07 -5.65 0.09
CA GLY A 32 5.89 -6.80 0.49
C GLY A 32 7.37 -6.68 0.06
N LYS A 33 8.29 -7.13 0.92
CA LYS A 33 9.75 -7.00 0.72
C LYS A 33 10.30 -7.79 -0.47
N ASP A 34 9.75 -8.97 -0.75
CA ASP A 34 10.38 -9.96 -1.64
C ASP A 34 10.34 -9.61 -3.15
N LEU A 35 9.81 -8.44 -3.53
CA LEU A 35 9.77 -7.96 -4.93
C LEU A 35 10.17 -6.48 -5.05
N ALA A 36 10.66 -5.83 -3.98
CA ALA A 36 11.12 -4.44 -4.04
C ALA A 36 12.20 -4.23 -5.13
N ASP A 37 13.07 -5.23 -5.32
CA ASP A 37 14.15 -5.25 -6.32
C ASP A 37 13.65 -5.17 -7.78
N LEU A 38 12.38 -5.49 -8.07
CA LEU A 38 11.80 -5.33 -9.42
C LEU A 38 11.40 -3.88 -9.72
N PHE A 39 11.41 -3.01 -8.70
CA PHE A 39 10.76 -1.70 -8.72
C PHE A 39 11.62 -0.56 -8.20
N ASP A 40 12.85 -0.84 -7.76
CA ASP A 40 13.86 0.20 -7.61
C ASP A 40 14.09 0.86 -8.96
N LYS A 41 13.40 1.97 -9.18
CA LYS A 41 13.66 2.86 -10.28
C LYS A 41 14.88 3.66 -9.87
N TYR A 42 15.92 3.52 -10.66
CA TYR A 42 17.08 4.37 -10.55
C TYR A 42 17.06 5.37 -11.70
N PHE A 43 17.44 6.61 -11.42
CA PHE A 43 17.65 7.61 -12.44
C PHE A 43 19.04 8.20 -12.31
N SER A 44 19.70 8.36 -13.45
CA SER A 44 21.02 8.98 -13.52
C SER A 44 20.87 10.50 -13.57
N PRO A 45 21.73 11.19 -12.82
CA PRO A 45 22.49 12.23 -13.49
C PRO A 45 24.00 12.19 -13.22
N LEU A 46 24.75 13.03 -13.96
CA LEU A 46 26.12 13.41 -13.63
C LEU A 46 26.15 14.35 -12.43
N VAL A 47 26.84 13.92 -11.38
CA VAL A 47 27.16 14.70 -10.19
C VAL A 47 28.65 15.08 -10.22
N ILE A 48 28.94 16.33 -9.90
CA ILE A 48 30.26 16.95 -9.91
C ILE A 48 30.68 17.16 -8.46
N ASP A 49 31.84 16.62 -8.13
CA ASP A 49 32.54 16.82 -6.85
C ASP A 49 33.16 18.21 -6.82
N LEU A 50 32.67 19.10 -5.96
CA LEU A 50 33.06 20.52 -5.97
C LEU A 50 34.08 20.90 -4.90
N ASP A 51 34.20 20.13 -3.83
CA ASP A 51 35.11 20.40 -2.71
C ASP A 51 36.29 19.42 -2.61
N GLY A 52 36.24 18.34 -3.40
CA GLY A 52 37.35 17.41 -3.64
C GLY A 52 37.44 16.27 -2.64
N ASP A 53 36.40 15.97 -1.88
CA ASP A 53 36.35 14.81 -0.98
C ASP A 53 35.56 13.61 -1.55
N GLY A 54 34.95 13.80 -2.72
CA GLY A 54 34.28 12.78 -3.52
C GLY A 54 32.77 13.00 -3.57
N VAL A 55 32.10 12.32 -4.51
CA VAL A 55 30.65 12.52 -4.66
C VAL A 55 29.84 11.91 -3.52
N GLU A 56 28.97 12.75 -2.93
CA GLU A 56 28.04 12.47 -1.84
C GLU A 56 26.57 12.62 -2.28
N ALA A 57 25.71 11.76 -1.73
CA ALA A 57 24.34 11.54 -2.21
C ALA A 57 23.34 11.34 -1.06
N GLU A 58 23.39 12.24 -0.06
CA GLU A 58 22.60 12.12 1.17
C GLU A 58 21.30 12.94 1.15
N GLY A 59 21.09 13.76 0.11
CA GLY A 59 19.90 14.59 -0.05
C GLY A 59 18.66 13.81 -0.51
N MET A 60 17.51 14.48 -0.51
CA MET A 60 16.27 13.97 -1.10
C MET A 60 15.48 15.09 -1.77
N ALA A 61 15.02 14.88 -3.01
CA ALA A 61 14.21 15.84 -3.75
C ALA A 61 13.07 15.16 -4.51
N PHE A 62 12.01 15.91 -4.80
CA PHE A 62 10.97 15.48 -5.73
C PHE A 62 11.34 15.94 -7.15
N ILE A 63 11.51 14.99 -8.06
CA ILE A 63 11.86 15.24 -9.47
C ILE A 63 10.91 14.48 -10.39
N ASP A 64 10.38 15.15 -11.42
CA ASP A 64 9.62 14.50 -12.49
C ASP A 64 10.59 13.96 -13.54
N HIS A 65 11.10 12.74 -13.30
CA HIS A 65 12.12 12.14 -14.17
C HIS A 65 11.57 11.85 -15.57
N SER A 66 10.33 11.37 -15.66
CA SER A 66 9.70 10.99 -16.92
C SER A 66 9.04 12.14 -17.69
N GLY A 67 8.89 13.32 -17.08
CA GLY A 67 8.16 14.45 -17.66
C GLY A 67 6.66 14.17 -17.79
N ASP A 68 6.08 13.40 -16.87
CA ASP A 68 4.68 12.97 -16.91
C ASP A 68 3.73 13.81 -16.04
N GLY A 69 4.29 14.77 -15.30
CA GLY A 69 3.61 15.68 -14.40
C GLY A 69 3.58 15.23 -12.95
N PHE A 70 4.22 14.10 -12.61
CA PHE A 70 4.38 13.61 -11.26
C PHE A 70 5.86 13.55 -10.88
N ALA A 71 6.26 14.37 -9.92
CA ALA A 71 7.60 14.37 -9.38
C ALA A 71 7.73 13.31 -8.30
N GLU A 72 8.67 12.36 -8.43
CA GLU A 72 8.89 11.26 -7.50
C GLU A 72 9.98 11.60 -6.48
N LEU A 73 9.80 11.15 -5.23
CA LEU A 73 10.84 11.30 -4.22
C LEU A 73 12.07 10.50 -4.63
N THR A 74 13.20 11.18 -4.73
CA THR A 74 14.46 10.64 -5.23
C THR A 74 15.55 11.03 -4.24
N ASN A 75 16.47 10.11 -3.98
CA ASN A 75 17.74 10.49 -3.35
C ASN A 75 18.43 11.56 -4.22
N TRP A 76 19.24 12.40 -3.61
CA TRP A 76 19.81 13.57 -4.28
C TRP A 76 21.24 13.82 -3.86
N ALA A 77 21.98 14.57 -4.67
CA ALA A 77 23.32 15.03 -4.34
C ALA A 77 23.31 15.87 -3.05
N SER A 78 24.39 15.79 -2.28
CA SER A 78 24.62 16.63 -1.10
C SER A 78 24.77 18.11 -1.50
N GLU A 79 24.73 19.02 -0.52
CA GLU A 79 24.68 20.48 -0.76
C GLU A 79 26.01 21.12 -1.16
N ASP A 80 27.11 20.43 -0.87
CA ASP A 80 28.50 20.72 -1.26
C ASP A 80 28.80 20.29 -2.69
N ASP A 81 28.17 19.22 -3.16
CA ASP A 81 28.22 18.76 -4.54
C ASP A 81 27.21 19.44 -5.48
N GLY A 82 27.37 19.21 -6.79
CA GLY A 82 26.47 19.77 -7.79
C GLY A 82 26.04 18.80 -8.89
N VAL A 83 24.80 18.89 -9.31
CA VAL A 83 24.28 18.12 -10.46
C VAL A 83 24.49 18.92 -11.74
N LEU A 84 25.02 18.28 -12.79
CA LEU A 84 25.15 18.91 -14.11
C LEU A 84 23.79 18.97 -14.80
N VAL A 85 23.39 20.16 -15.21
CA VAL A 85 22.05 20.44 -15.77
C VAL A 85 22.11 21.41 -16.95
N MET A 86 21.02 21.44 -17.73
CA MET A 86 20.74 22.43 -18.75
C MET A 86 19.24 22.71 -18.78
N ASP A 87 18.85 23.95 -18.48
CA ASP A 87 17.45 24.41 -18.55
C ASP A 87 16.99 24.40 -20.02
N LEU A 88 16.07 23.48 -20.35
CA LEU A 88 15.66 23.23 -21.73
C LEU A 88 14.49 24.09 -22.17
N ASP A 89 13.63 24.52 -21.23
CA ASP A 89 12.46 25.33 -21.54
C ASP A 89 12.59 26.82 -21.15
N GLY A 90 13.73 27.19 -20.56
CA GLY A 90 14.13 28.58 -20.30
C GLY A 90 13.36 29.22 -19.15
N ASN A 91 12.78 28.41 -18.27
CA ASN A 91 11.95 28.90 -17.16
C ASN A 91 12.78 29.27 -15.91
N GLY A 92 14.09 28.96 -15.90
CA GLY A 92 15.01 29.22 -14.80
C GLY A 92 14.92 28.24 -13.62
N VAL A 93 14.23 27.11 -13.79
CA VAL A 93 13.91 26.10 -12.78
C VAL A 93 14.13 24.73 -13.39
N ILE A 94 15.02 23.93 -12.80
CA ILE A 94 15.20 22.55 -13.22
C ILE A 94 14.12 21.72 -12.56
N ASP A 95 13.13 21.27 -13.33
CA ASP A 95 11.94 20.58 -12.81
C ASP A 95 11.67 19.23 -13.49
N ARG A 96 12.45 18.86 -14.51
CA ARG A 96 12.29 17.60 -15.26
C ARG A 96 13.61 16.84 -15.40
N GLY A 97 13.52 15.51 -15.40
CA GLY A 97 14.67 14.63 -15.64
C GLY A 97 15.35 14.84 -17.01
N ALA A 98 14.64 15.39 -18.00
CA ALA A 98 15.21 15.70 -19.31
C ALA A 98 16.26 16.82 -19.27
N GLU A 99 16.23 17.67 -18.23
CA GLU A 99 17.13 18.80 -18.01
C GLU A 99 18.39 18.42 -17.22
N LEU A 100 18.39 17.22 -16.65
CA LEU A 100 19.55 16.60 -16.02
C LEU A 100 20.38 15.89 -17.09
N PHE A 101 21.70 15.83 -16.91
CA PHE A 101 22.58 15.01 -17.76
C PHE A 101 22.60 13.57 -17.26
N GLY A 102 21.73 12.72 -17.80
CA GLY A 102 21.50 11.36 -17.32
C GLY A 102 20.69 10.50 -18.29
N ASP A 103 20.10 9.41 -17.78
CA ASP A 103 19.35 8.44 -18.59
C ASP A 103 18.01 8.97 -19.12
N ASN A 104 17.56 10.14 -18.66
CA ASN A 104 16.37 10.82 -19.17
C ASN A 104 16.66 11.93 -20.20
N THR A 105 17.94 12.27 -20.43
CA THR A 105 18.31 13.27 -21.45
C THR A 105 17.96 12.76 -22.85
N LEU A 106 17.31 13.59 -23.66
CA LEU A 106 17.04 13.28 -25.06
C LEU A 106 18.26 13.61 -25.92
N LEU A 107 18.79 12.59 -26.61
CA LEU A 107 19.85 12.74 -27.59
C LEU A 107 19.30 13.37 -28.89
N PRO A 108 20.17 13.92 -29.77
CA PRO A 108 19.75 14.44 -31.09
C PRO A 108 19.03 13.40 -31.97
N SER A 109 19.22 12.11 -31.71
CA SER A 109 18.49 11.01 -32.38
C SER A 109 17.01 10.94 -31.98
N GLY A 110 16.61 11.60 -30.89
CA GLY A 110 15.31 11.47 -30.25
C GLY A 110 15.21 10.30 -29.26
N GLU A 111 16.28 9.51 -29.10
CA GLU A 111 16.36 8.46 -28.08
C GLU A 111 16.87 9.04 -26.75
N LYS A 112 16.49 8.41 -25.63
CA LYS A 112 17.07 8.72 -24.32
C LYS A 112 18.52 8.25 -24.25
N ALA A 113 19.37 9.02 -23.57
CA ALA A 113 20.74 8.62 -23.29
C ALA A 113 20.77 7.37 -22.41
N LYS A 114 21.87 6.61 -22.47
CA LYS A 114 22.03 5.39 -21.66
C LYS A 114 22.45 5.70 -20.23
N ASP A 115 23.13 6.82 -20.05
CA ASP A 115 23.78 7.31 -18.84
C ASP A 115 24.18 8.77 -19.07
N GLY A 116 24.65 9.44 -18.03
CA GLY A 116 25.00 10.85 -18.05
C GLY A 116 26.24 11.18 -18.90
N PHE A 117 27.19 10.26 -19.06
CA PHE A 117 28.33 10.48 -19.96
C PHE A 117 27.92 10.39 -21.43
N ALA A 118 26.99 9.51 -21.78
CA ALA A 118 26.39 9.46 -23.11
C ALA A 118 25.58 10.74 -23.41
N ALA A 119 24.88 11.29 -22.41
CA ALA A 119 24.22 12.59 -22.52
C ALA A 119 25.23 13.73 -22.76
N LEU A 120 26.31 13.77 -21.97
CA LEU A 120 27.36 14.78 -22.09
C LEU A 120 28.09 14.70 -23.44
N ALA A 121 28.37 13.50 -23.94
CA ALA A 121 29.03 13.28 -25.23
C ALA A 121 28.25 13.85 -26.42
N ALA A 122 26.93 14.07 -26.28
CA ALA A 122 26.12 14.71 -27.30
C ALA A 122 26.44 16.21 -27.48
N LEU A 123 27.16 16.82 -26.53
CA LEU A 123 27.55 18.23 -26.57
C LEU A 123 28.95 18.48 -27.13
N ASP A 124 29.77 17.45 -27.29
CA ASP A 124 31.10 17.54 -27.91
C ASP A 124 30.96 17.76 -29.43
N SER A 125 30.89 19.03 -29.79
CA SER A 125 30.60 19.51 -31.15
C SER A 125 31.83 19.51 -32.04
N ASN A 126 33.03 19.50 -31.46
CA ASN A 126 34.30 19.50 -32.18
C ASN A 126 34.96 18.10 -32.23
N GLY A 127 34.47 17.13 -31.45
CA GLY A 127 34.87 15.74 -31.42
C GLY A 127 36.22 15.48 -30.75
N ASP A 128 36.65 16.33 -29.82
CA ASP A 128 37.96 16.23 -29.17
C ASP A 128 37.96 15.41 -27.87
N GLY A 129 36.81 14.85 -27.48
CA GLY A 129 36.68 13.92 -26.36
C GLY A 129 36.43 14.61 -25.01
N LYS A 130 36.10 15.89 -25.02
CA LYS A 130 35.71 16.69 -23.85
C LYS A 130 34.63 17.70 -24.26
N VAL A 131 33.98 18.28 -23.27
CA VAL A 131 33.08 19.42 -23.45
C VAL A 131 33.72 20.61 -22.76
N ASP A 132 34.05 21.64 -23.53
CA ASP A 132 34.68 22.87 -23.04
C ASP A 132 34.16 24.12 -23.78
N ALA A 133 34.76 25.29 -23.53
CA ALA A 133 34.34 26.56 -24.14
C ALA A 133 34.39 26.60 -25.69
N ASN A 134 35.00 25.61 -26.34
CA ASN A 134 34.97 25.46 -27.79
C ASN A 134 33.70 24.76 -28.31
N ASP A 135 32.83 24.30 -27.41
CA ASP A 135 31.58 23.65 -27.75
C ASP A 135 30.38 24.58 -27.76
N ALA A 136 29.51 24.39 -28.75
CA ALA A 136 28.38 25.29 -29.02
C ALA A 136 27.42 25.46 -27.83
N LYS A 137 27.31 24.45 -26.97
CA LYS A 137 26.37 24.40 -25.83
C LYS A 137 27.03 24.65 -24.47
N TRP A 138 28.33 24.92 -24.42
CA TRP A 138 29.06 25.14 -23.17
C TRP A 138 28.41 26.19 -22.26
N THR A 139 28.01 27.34 -22.83
CA THR A 139 27.44 28.46 -22.06
C THR A 139 26.03 28.20 -21.53
N GLU A 140 25.37 27.13 -21.98
CA GLU A 140 24.05 26.73 -21.50
C GLU A 140 24.13 25.79 -20.28
N LEU A 141 25.28 25.17 -20.04
CA LEU A 141 25.50 24.27 -18.92
C LEU A 141 25.49 25.02 -17.58
N ARG A 142 24.90 24.41 -16.57
CA ARG A 142 24.90 24.89 -15.19
C ARG A 142 25.26 23.75 -14.24
N VAL A 143 25.79 24.14 -13.09
CA VAL A 143 25.86 23.31 -11.89
C VAL A 143 24.67 23.68 -11.03
N LEU A 144 23.79 22.72 -10.77
CA LEU A 144 22.68 22.84 -9.84
C LEU A 144 23.12 22.37 -8.47
N ARG A 145 23.14 23.29 -7.50
CA ARG A 145 23.10 22.95 -6.08
C ARG A 145 21.72 23.28 -5.53
N TRP A 146 21.21 22.45 -4.64
CA TRP A 146 19.87 22.64 -4.08
C TRP A 146 19.85 22.32 -2.59
N THR A 147 19.10 23.11 -1.84
CA THR A 147 18.87 22.91 -0.41
C THR A 147 17.39 23.10 -0.12
N ASP A 148 16.76 22.12 0.51
CA ASP A 148 15.35 22.18 0.93
C ASP A 148 15.14 23.11 2.14
N ALA A 149 15.13 24.42 1.93
CA ALA A 149 15.04 25.40 3.01
C ALA A 149 13.67 25.37 3.72
N ASN A 150 12.60 25.12 2.97
CA ASN A 150 11.24 25.10 3.47
C ASN A 150 10.75 23.70 3.93
N GLY A 151 11.56 22.66 3.74
CA GLY A 151 11.28 21.29 4.17
C GLY A 151 10.18 20.61 3.37
N ASN A 152 9.87 21.13 2.18
CA ASN A 152 8.83 20.61 1.31
C ASN A 152 9.45 19.67 0.26
N GLY A 153 10.73 19.78 -0.08
CA GLY A 153 11.42 18.87 -1.01
C GLY A 153 11.10 19.08 -2.50
N ILE A 154 10.33 20.12 -2.85
CA ILE A 154 10.17 20.60 -4.24
C ILE A 154 11.39 21.45 -4.55
N MET A 155 11.91 21.34 -5.77
CA MET A 155 12.94 22.25 -6.23
C MET A 155 12.34 23.61 -6.61
N ASP A 156 11.96 24.39 -5.60
CA ASP A 156 11.44 25.73 -5.79
C ASP A 156 12.52 26.66 -6.38
N ALA A 157 12.12 27.62 -7.21
CA ALA A 157 13.05 28.49 -7.95
C ALA A 157 14.00 29.28 -7.03
N ASP A 158 13.56 29.61 -5.81
CA ASP A 158 14.34 30.32 -4.79
C ASP A 158 15.24 29.41 -3.95
N GLU A 159 15.09 28.09 -4.07
CA GLU A 159 15.89 27.07 -3.37
C GLU A 159 16.94 26.42 -4.30
N GLN A 160 16.81 26.58 -5.61
CA GLN A 160 17.79 26.16 -6.59
C GLN A 160 18.90 27.20 -6.78
N ARG A 161 20.16 26.75 -6.78
CA ARG A 161 21.33 27.56 -7.10
C ARG A 161 21.94 27.06 -8.40
N LEU A 162 21.55 27.71 -9.50
CA LEU A 162 22.07 27.46 -10.83
C LEU A 162 23.27 28.37 -11.11
N GLU A 163 24.47 27.78 -11.10
CA GLU A 163 25.72 28.50 -11.31
C GLU A 163 26.39 28.06 -12.61
N THR A 164 27.15 28.94 -13.26
CA THR A 164 27.89 28.55 -14.47
C THR A 164 29.04 27.62 -14.11
N LEU A 165 29.55 26.88 -15.10
CA LEU A 165 30.73 26.05 -14.95
C LEU A 165 31.94 26.89 -14.50
N GLU A 166 32.13 28.08 -15.08
CA GLU A 166 33.22 28.98 -14.72
C GLU A 166 33.11 29.52 -13.29
N ALA A 167 31.89 29.77 -12.79
CA ALA A 167 31.67 30.19 -11.41
C ALA A 167 32.09 29.11 -10.40
N ASN A 168 32.03 27.84 -10.82
CA ASN A 168 32.49 26.68 -10.07
C ASN A 168 33.93 26.26 -10.44
N SER A 169 34.68 27.15 -11.11
CA SER A 169 36.05 26.89 -11.58
C SER A 169 36.18 25.72 -12.56
N VAL A 170 35.08 25.19 -13.11
CA VAL A 170 35.10 24.09 -14.08
C VAL A 170 35.51 24.63 -15.45
N LYS A 171 36.56 24.05 -16.03
CA LYS A 171 37.13 24.48 -17.32
C LYS A 171 36.86 23.48 -18.44
N GLU A 172 36.90 22.18 -18.14
CA GLU A 172 36.66 21.12 -19.13
C GLU A 172 35.97 19.93 -18.47
N LEU A 173 34.98 19.33 -19.13
CA LEU A 173 34.34 18.08 -18.70
C LEU A 173 34.83 16.94 -19.59
N LYS A 174 35.46 15.90 -19.03
CA LYS A 174 36.01 14.81 -19.85
C LYS A 174 34.94 13.75 -20.14
N LEU A 175 34.91 13.27 -21.38
CA LEU A 175 34.03 12.17 -21.77
C LEU A 175 34.57 10.79 -21.36
N GLY A 176 35.89 10.69 -21.13
CA GLY A 176 36.53 9.46 -20.67
C GLY A 176 36.12 9.10 -19.25
N HIS A 177 35.62 7.87 -19.06
CA HIS A 177 35.11 7.37 -17.79
C HIS A 177 35.40 5.87 -17.62
N SER A 178 35.30 5.39 -16.39
CA SER A 178 35.46 3.98 -16.02
C SER A 178 34.21 3.46 -15.31
N LYS A 179 33.92 2.17 -15.45
CA LYS A 179 32.83 1.52 -14.71
C LYS A 179 33.16 1.38 -13.23
N SER A 180 32.15 1.52 -12.40
CA SER A 180 32.21 1.32 -10.96
C SER A 180 31.00 0.49 -10.50
N ASN A 181 31.20 -0.27 -9.42
CA ASN A 181 30.15 -1.05 -8.75
C ASN A 181 29.91 -0.53 -7.31
N LYS A 182 30.33 0.70 -7.00
CA LYS A 182 30.11 1.32 -5.69
C LYS A 182 28.61 1.57 -5.51
N VAL A 183 28.09 1.10 -4.39
CA VAL A 183 26.76 1.45 -3.87
C VAL A 183 26.99 2.12 -2.52
N ASP A 184 26.42 3.30 -2.29
CA ASP A 184 26.55 4.02 -1.02
C ASP A 184 25.56 3.51 0.05
N GLU A 185 25.65 4.08 1.26
CA GLU A 185 24.81 3.66 2.39
C GLU A 185 23.31 3.97 2.17
N ALA A 186 23.00 4.94 1.32
CA ALA A 186 21.64 5.33 0.95
C ALA A 186 21.07 4.48 -0.21
N GLY A 187 21.87 3.56 -0.77
CA GLY A 187 21.46 2.65 -1.83
C GLY A 187 21.69 3.19 -3.24
N ASN A 188 22.33 4.35 -3.44
CA ASN A 188 22.58 4.89 -4.77
C ASN A 188 23.76 4.18 -5.43
N GLU A 189 23.67 3.95 -6.75
CA GLU A 189 24.72 3.27 -7.51
C GLU A 189 25.60 4.27 -8.26
N HIS A 190 26.91 4.28 -7.97
CA HIS A 190 27.89 5.14 -8.62
C HIS A 190 28.47 4.38 -9.81
N ARG A 191 27.77 4.38 -10.95
CA ARG A 191 28.00 3.41 -12.05
C ARG A 191 29.15 3.75 -12.98
N LEU A 192 29.36 5.04 -13.27
CA LEU A 192 30.47 5.52 -14.11
C LEU A 192 31.21 6.65 -13.40
N VAL A 193 32.53 6.57 -13.37
CA VAL A 193 33.41 7.58 -12.75
C VAL A 193 34.31 8.16 -13.83
N GLY A 194 34.17 9.46 -14.08
CA GLY A 194 35.00 10.26 -14.96
C GLY A 194 35.66 11.41 -14.20
N SER A 195 35.94 12.50 -14.89
CA SER A 195 36.55 13.68 -14.26
C SER A 195 36.25 14.96 -15.03
N TYR A 196 36.34 16.09 -14.33
CA TYR A 196 36.48 17.41 -14.94
C TYR A 196 37.84 18.00 -14.60
N VAL A 197 38.25 19.06 -15.31
CA VAL A 197 39.45 19.83 -14.97
C VAL A 197 39.04 21.24 -14.60
N ASP A 198 39.59 21.72 -13.50
CA ASP A 198 39.35 23.07 -13.02
C ASP A 198 40.21 24.13 -13.75
N ALA A 199 40.00 25.40 -13.40
CA ALA A 199 40.77 26.52 -13.94
C ALA A 199 42.27 26.45 -13.59
N SER A 200 42.66 25.71 -12.55
CA SER A 200 44.06 25.49 -12.15
C SER A 200 44.74 24.39 -12.97
N GLY A 201 43.96 23.55 -13.65
CA GLY A 201 44.45 22.37 -14.37
C GLY A 201 44.42 21.09 -13.55
N ALA A 202 43.87 21.12 -12.32
CA ALA A 202 43.69 19.93 -11.50
C ALA A 202 42.44 19.15 -11.94
N ALA A 203 42.53 17.83 -11.86
CA ALA A 203 41.41 16.94 -12.18
C ALA A 203 40.63 16.58 -10.92
N HIS A 204 39.31 16.63 -11.01
CA HIS A 204 38.35 16.37 -9.94
C HIS A 204 37.32 15.34 -10.39
N SER A 205 36.60 14.75 -9.45
CA SER A 205 35.66 13.66 -9.74
C SER A 205 34.38 14.15 -10.42
N MET A 206 33.85 13.34 -11.33
CA MET A 206 32.51 13.51 -11.89
C MET A 206 31.91 12.13 -12.07
N VAL A 207 30.74 11.88 -11.49
CA VAL A 207 30.18 10.54 -11.33
C VAL A 207 28.77 10.50 -11.90
N ASP A 208 28.48 9.49 -12.70
CA ASP A 208 27.13 9.09 -13.08
C ASP A 208 26.50 8.34 -11.91
N VAL A 209 25.71 9.06 -11.11
CA VAL A 209 25.05 8.52 -9.91
C VAL A 209 23.64 8.13 -10.27
N TRP A 210 23.30 6.88 -10.04
CA TRP A 210 21.96 6.33 -10.19
C TRP A 210 21.27 6.42 -8.85
N PHE A 211 20.46 7.45 -8.67
CA PHE A 211 19.73 7.69 -7.42
C PHE A 211 18.55 6.74 -7.29
N GLN A 212 18.40 6.15 -6.11
CA GLN A 212 17.22 5.35 -5.81
C GLN A 212 15.99 6.27 -5.71
N THR A 213 14.87 5.84 -6.28
CA THR A 213 13.61 6.58 -6.22
C THR A 213 12.51 5.80 -5.54
N GLN A 214 11.52 6.53 -5.05
CA GLN A 214 10.32 5.99 -4.43
C GLN A 214 9.09 6.47 -5.22
N PRO A 215 8.75 5.82 -6.36
CA PRO A 215 7.71 6.33 -7.27
C PRO A 215 6.30 6.41 -6.67
N SER A 216 6.09 5.65 -5.60
CA SER A 216 4.86 5.67 -4.81
C SER A 216 4.69 6.95 -3.98
N LEU A 217 5.78 7.65 -3.68
CA LEU A 217 5.84 8.96 -3.05
C LEU A 217 6.07 10.02 -4.12
N ARG A 218 5.05 10.83 -4.35
CA ARG A 218 5.04 11.76 -5.47
C ARG A 218 4.32 13.06 -5.16
N ARG A 219 4.69 14.10 -5.92
CA ARG A 219 4.06 15.41 -5.96
C ARG A 219 3.67 15.76 -7.38
N TYR A 220 2.80 16.75 -7.53
CA TYR A 220 2.37 17.26 -8.81
C TYR A 220 1.89 18.70 -8.64
N ASP A 221 1.96 19.45 -9.73
CA ASP A 221 1.48 20.83 -9.73
C ASP A 221 -0.05 20.89 -9.59
N LYS A 222 -0.51 21.52 -8.50
CA LYS A 222 -1.93 21.77 -8.22
C LYS A 222 -2.42 23.10 -8.77
N SER A 223 -1.54 23.97 -9.30
CA SER A 223 -1.90 25.33 -9.77
C SER A 223 -2.93 25.32 -10.90
N SER A 224 -2.92 24.26 -11.72
CA SER A 224 -3.84 24.08 -12.84
C SER A 224 -5.19 23.47 -12.45
N ILE A 225 -5.37 23.09 -11.17
CA ILE A 225 -6.57 22.45 -10.64
C ILE A 225 -7.44 23.55 -10.02
N SER A 226 -8.67 23.67 -10.53
CA SER A 226 -9.64 24.60 -9.95
C SER A 226 -10.00 24.20 -8.52
N GLU A 227 -10.35 25.18 -7.69
CA GLU A 227 -10.90 24.91 -6.36
C GLU A 227 -12.04 23.87 -6.45
N HIS A 228 -12.01 22.89 -5.55
CA HIS A 228 -13.02 21.85 -5.50
C HIS A 228 -14.40 22.45 -5.24
N SER A 229 -15.41 22.03 -6.01
CA SER A 229 -16.79 22.41 -5.74
C SER A 229 -17.26 21.85 -4.39
N GLU A 230 -18.31 22.44 -3.80
CA GLU A 230 -18.90 21.92 -2.55
C GLU A 230 -19.36 20.46 -2.68
N SER A 231 -19.80 20.04 -3.87
CA SER A 231 -20.13 18.64 -4.13
C SER A 231 -18.90 17.74 -4.01
N ILE A 232 -17.76 18.11 -4.61
CA ILE A 232 -16.52 17.34 -4.52
C ILE A 232 -15.95 17.36 -3.09
N LYS A 233 -15.97 18.52 -2.40
CA LYS A 233 -15.53 18.65 -1.00
C LYS A 233 -16.30 17.74 -0.04
N SER A 234 -17.55 17.42 -0.37
CA SER A 234 -18.40 16.52 0.43
C SER A 234 -18.16 15.02 0.19
N LEU A 235 -17.45 14.66 -0.90
CA LEU A 235 -17.09 13.28 -1.23
C LEU A 235 -15.77 12.88 -0.57
N GLN A 236 -15.43 11.60 -0.58
CA GLN A 236 -14.22 11.09 0.05
C GLN A 236 -12.94 11.63 -0.60
N GLU A 237 -11.90 11.85 0.20
CA GLU A 237 -10.56 12.15 -0.28
C GLU A 237 -9.65 10.93 -0.06
N VAL A 238 -8.92 10.55 -1.10
CA VAL A 238 -7.96 9.46 -1.06
C VAL A 238 -6.70 9.90 -1.77
N MET A 239 -5.56 9.78 -1.09
CA MET A 239 -4.27 10.05 -1.72
C MET A 239 -4.01 9.04 -2.83
N GLY A 240 -3.67 9.56 -4.02
CA GLY A 240 -3.19 8.75 -5.13
C GLY A 240 -1.72 8.39 -4.95
N THR A 241 -1.28 7.32 -5.59
CA THR A 241 0.15 6.91 -5.62
C THR A 241 0.61 6.77 -7.06
N GLY A 242 1.92 6.78 -7.30
CA GLY A 242 2.46 6.65 -8.64
C GLY A 242 2.00 7.80 -9.55
N LEU A 243 1.40 7.47 -10.70
CA LEU A 243 0.94 8.42 -11.71
C LEU A 243 -0.56 8.74 -11.61
N VAL A 244 -1.14 8.60 -10.42
CA VAL A 244 -2.58 8.81 -10.16
C VAL A 244 -2.77 10.01 -9.24
N TYR A 245 -3.51 11.04 -9.66
CA TYR A 245 -3.84 12.23 -8.86
C TYR A 245 -4.56 11.88 -7.55
N ASP A 246 -4.52 12.76 -6.54
CA ASP A 246 -5.40 12.62 -5.38
C ASP A 246 -6.87 12.62 -5.83
N LEU A 247 -7.74 11.90 -5.13
CA LEU A 247 -9.04 11.54 -5.66
C LEU A 247 -9.92 12.76 -5.97
N ARG A 248 -10.01 13.75 -5.09
CA ARG A 248 -10.84 14.94 -5.36
C ARG A 248 -10.23 15.84 -6.44
N ASP A 249 -8.90 15.91 -6.50
CA ASP A 249 -8.19 16.58 -7.59
C ASP A 249 -8.50 15.89 -8.93
N ALA A 250 -8.51 14.56 -8.95
CA ALA A 250 -8.88 13.76 -10.11
C ALA A 250 -10.34 13.98 -10.53
N MET A 251 -11.25 14.10 -9.56
CA MET A 251 -12.65 14.44 -9.83
C MET A 251 -12.79 15.81 -10.49
N ALA A 252 -12.12 16.84 -9.95
CA ALA A 252 -12.15 18.19 -10.51
C ALA A 252 -11.55 18.22 -11.93
N LEU A 253 -10.45 17.50 -12.15
CA LEU A 253 -9.84 17.35 -13.46
C LEU A 253 -10.76 16.61 -14.44
N ASP A 254 -11.45 15.55 -14.02
CA ASP A 254 -12.37 14.79 -14.87
C ASP A 254 -13.63 15.61 -15.22
N ASP A 255 -14.12 16.40 -14.27
CA ASP A 255 -15.20 17.37 -14.49
C ASP A 255 -14.83 18.40 -15.56
N ALA A 256 -13.60 18.89 -15.53
CA ALA A 256 -13.05 19.80 -16.53
C ALA A 256 -12.63 19.12 -17.85
N GLY A 257 -12.70 17.78 -17.95
CA GLY A 257 -12.21 17.02 -19.11
C GLY A 257 -10.68 17.02 -19.26
N LYS A 258 -9.96 17.27 -18.15
CA LYS A 258 -8.50 17.43 -18.07
C LYS A 258 -7.80 16.28 -17.33
N LEU A 259 -8.53 15.29 -16.80
CA LEU A 259 -7.93 14.14 -16.11
C LEU A 259 -7.07 13.33 -17.10
N LYS A 260 -5.76 13.36 -16.88
CA LYS A 260 -4.74 12.71 -17.73
C LYS A 260 -4.67 11.20 -17.47
N ALA A 261 -4.17 10.47 -18.47
CA ALA A 261 -3.78 9.06 -18.39
C ALA A 261 -2.31 8.94 -18.85
N PRO A 262 -1.33 9.12 -17.95
CA PRO A 262 0.07 9.31 -18.33
C PRO A 262 0.69 8.13 -19.09
N ILE A 263 0.33 6.90 -18.72
CA ILE A 263 0.88 5.67 -19.32
C ILE A 263 0.17 5.33 -20.64
N TYR A 264 -1.17 5.34 -20.64
CA TYR A 264 -2.01 4.90 -21.76
C TYR A 264 -2.71 6.09 -22.43
N LYS A 265 -1.92 6.95 -23.07
CA LYS A 265 -2.40 8.18 -23.71
C LYS A 265 -3.34 7.87 -24.88
N GLY A 266 -4.36 8.72 -25.05
CA GLY A 266 -5.27 8.68 -26.20
C GLY A 266 -6.33 7.57 -26.16
N LYS A 267 -6.49 6.87 -25.03
CA LYS A 267 -7.55 5.87 -24.87
C LYS A 267 -8.92 6.53 -24.67
N THR A 268 -9.93 5.90 -25.26
CA THR A 268 -11.32 6.34 -25.13
C THR A 268 -11.84 5.95 -23.75
N ARG A 269 -12.34 6.93 -22.99
CA ARG A 269 -13.13 6.68 -21.77
C ARG A 269 -14.44 6.00 -22.18
N THR A 270 -14.65 4.80 -21.69
CA THR A 270 -15.81 3.95 -21.98
C THR A 270 -16.93 4.13 -20.97
N GLU A 271 -16.60 4.54 -19.75
CA GLU A 271 -17.56 4.84 -18.70
C GLU A 271 -18.22 6.19 -18.97
N THR A 272 -19.54 6.20 -18.92
CA THR A 272 -20.35 7.38 -19.16
C THR A 272 -20.33 8.35 -17.98
N ARG A 273 -20.28 7.80 -16.75
CA ARG A 273 -20.26 8.58 -15.52
C ARG A 273 -18.90 9.17 -15.24
N LYS A 274 -18.85 10.43 -14.84
CA LYS A 274 -17.62 11.07 -14.33
C LYS A 274 -17.21 10.50 -12.98
N LEU A 275 -15.97 10.73 -12.59
CA LEU A 275 -15.38 10.17 -11.37
C LEU A 275 -16.15 10.59 -10.11
N ALA A 276 -16.55 11.86 -10.00
CA ALA A 276 -17.38 12.34 -8.89
C ALA A 276 -18.76 11.66 -8.85
N GLU A 277 -19.36 11.39 -10.01
CA GLU A 277 -20.65 10.69 -10.12
C GLU A 277 -20.53 9.21 -9.72
N LEU A 278 -19.41 8.56 -10.05
CA LEU A 278 -19.12 7.19 -9.63
C LEU A 278 -18.96 7.10 -8.10
N VAL A 279 -18.23 8.02 -7.48
CA VAL A 279 -18.09 8.06 -6.01
C VAL A 279 -19.41 8.41 -5.32
N THR A 280 -20.22 9.29 -5.91
CA THR A 280 -21.58 9.56 -5.43
C THR A 280 -22.44 8.30 -5.50
N ALA A 281 -22.40 7.58 -6.63
CA ALA A 281 -23.13 6.32 -6.77
C ALA A 281 -22.65 5.24 -5.78
N PHE A 282 -21.36 5.22 -5.43
CA PHE A 282 -20.84 4.31 -4.40
C PHE A 282 -21.48 4.63 -3.03
N ASN A 283 -21.60 5.91 -2.71
CA ASN A 283 -22.22 6.37 -1.46
C ASN A 283 -23.72 6.06 -1.37
N GLU A 284 -24.39 5.99 -2.52
CA GLU A 284 -25.81 5.66 -2.63
C GLU A 284 -26.08 4.15 -2.75
N ALA A 285 -25.04 3.34 -2.96
CA ALA A 285 -25.18 1.91 -3.13
C ALA A 285 -25.61 1.21 -1.82
N ASP A 286 -26.66 0.41 -1.94
CA ASP A 286 -27.35 -0.33 -0.88
C ASP A 286 -26.81 -1.76 -0.68
N THR A 287 -25.95 -2.25 -1.58
CA THR A 287 -25.35 -3.58 -1.50
C THR A 287 -23.85 -3.57 -1.73
N GLU A 288 -23.16 -4.50 -1.10
CA GLU A 288 -21.72 -4.67 -1.25
C GLU A 288 -21.32 -5.04 -2.69
N ALA A 289 -22.14 -5.84 -3.38
CA ALA A 289 -21.89 -6.19 -4.77
C ALA A 289 -21.89 -4.96 -5.70
N LYS A 290 -22.81 -4.01 -5.49
CA LYS A 290 -22.84 -2.75 -6.25
C LYS A 290 -21.65 -1.87 -5.90
N ARG A 291 -21.28 -1.80 -4.61
CA ARG A 291 -20.10 -1.05 -4.15
C ARG A 291 -18.82 -1.60 -4.78
N ALA A 292 -18.65 -2.92 -4.85
CA ALA A 292 -17.52 -3.56 -5.51
C ALA A 292 -17.46 -3.24 -7.02
N GLU A 293 -18.58 -3.32 -7.73
CA GLU A 293 -18.64 -2.93 -9.15
C GLU A 293 -18.26 -1.45 -9.37
N LEU A 294 -18.74 -0.57 -8.48
CA LEU A 294 -18.44 0.86 -8.56
C LEU A 294 -16.98 1.16 -8.23
N LEU A 295 -16.37 0.46 -7.27
CA LEU A 295 -14.94 0.61 -6.96
C LEU A 295 -14.07 0.23 -8.16
N ASP A 296 -14.38 -0.84 -8.88
CA ASP A 296 -13.67 -1.20 -10.11
C ASP A 296 -13.76 -0.08 -11.15
N LYS A 297 -14.97 0.47 -11.37
CA LYS A 297 -15.17 1.60 -12.30
C LYS A 297 -14.43 2.86 -11.86
N ILE A 298 -14.44 3.17 -10.56
CA ILE A 298 -13.70 4.28 -9.98
C ILE A 298 -12.21 4.11 -10.25
N LEU A 299 -11.62 2.94 -9.96
CA LEU A 299 -10.21 2.67 -10.19
C LEU A 299 -9.83 2.77 -11.67
N HIS A 300 -10.62 2.18 -12.57
CA HIS A 300 -10.37 2.24 -14.00
C HIS A 300 -10.35 3.69 -14.51
N ARG A 301 -11.33 4.48 -14.09
CA ARG A 301 -11.47 5.89 -14.49
C ARG A 301 -10.41 6.80 -13.88
N TRP A 302 -10.11 6.58 -12.62
CA TRP A 302 -9.14 7.34 -11.84
C TRP A 302 -7.71 7.10 -12.33
N ALA A 303 -7.36 5.86 -12.64
CA ALA A 303 -6.08 5.47 -13.23
C ALA A 303 -5.95 5.80 -14.74
N GLY A 304 -7.04 6.16 -15.40
CA GLY A 304 -7.06 6.33 -16.86
C GLY A 304 -6.84 5.02 -17.63
N ALA A 305 -7.24 3.89 -17.04
CA ALA A 305 -7.09 2.54 -17.60
C ALA A 305 -8.25 2.13 -18.53
N GLU A 306 -9.27 2.97 -18.66
CA GLU A 306 -10.41 2.72 -19.55
C GLU A 306 -9.96 2.58 -21.01
N GLY A 307 -10.57 1.63 -21.74
CA GLY A 307 -10.24 1.36 -23.13
C GLY A 307 -8.86 0.73 -23.37
N VAL A 308 -8.08 0.43 -22.32
CA VAL A 308 -6.85 -0.36 -22.43
C VAL A 308 -7.20 -1.81 -22.78
N THR A 309 -6.42 -2.42 -23.67
CA THR A 309 -6.65 -3.77 -24.17
C THR A 309 -5.34 -4.57 -24.18
N HIS A 310 -5.44 -5.89 -24.37
CA HIS A 310 -4.27 -6.77 -24.45
C HIS A 310 -3.25 -6.34 -25.53
N SER A 311 -3.67 -5.63 -26.59
CA SER A 311 -2.76 -5.19 -27.65
C SER A 311 -1.82 -4.09 -27.20
N ASP A 312 -2.20 -3.32 -26.18
CA ASP A 312 -1.37 -2.26 -25.60
C ASP A 312 -0.12 -2.81 -24.89
N PHE A 313 -0.18 -4.09 -24.52
CA PHE A 313 0.93 -4.84 -23.94
C PHE A 313 1.64 -5.75 -24.95
N GLY A 314 1.20 -5.78 -26.21
CA GLY A 314 1.72 -6.70 -27.22
C GLY A 314 1.37 -8.17 -26.99
N TRP A 315 0.36 -8.46 -26.17
CA TRP A 315 -0.04 -9.84 -25.84
C TRP A 315 -0.91 -10.47 -26.93
N SER A 316 -0.78 -11.80 -27.07
CA SER A 316 -1.61 -12.59 -27.98
C SER A 316 -3.09 -12.52 -27.60
N LYS A 317 -3.97 -12.55 -28.60
CA LYS A 317 -5.43 -12.64 -28.41
C LYS A 317 -5.75 -13.90 -27.59
N GLY A 318 -6.32 -13.74 -26.39
CA GLY A 318 -6.68 -14.85 -25.51
C GLY A 318 -6.64 -14.54 -24.00
N LEU A 319 -5.95 -13.47 -23.60
CA LEU A 319 -6.04 -12.94 -22.23
C LEU A 319 -7.21 -11.97 -22.14
N ASP A 320 -8.02 -12.10 -21.09
CA ASP A 320 -9.25 -11.33 -20.91
C ASP A 320 -8.95 -9.81 -20.84
N TYR A 321 -9.82 -9.02 -21.47
CA TYR A 321 -9.84 -7.55 -21.41
C TYR A 321 -9.74 -7.05 -19.96
N THR A 322 -10.43 -7.72 -19.03
CA THR A 322 -10.39 -7.38 -17.60
C THR A 322 -8.97 -7.46 -17.01
N THR A 323 -8.13 -8.33 -17.55
CA THR A 323 -6.73 -8.45 -17.11
C THR A 323 -5.92 -7.25 -17.58
N ALA A 324 -6.05 -6.83 -18.85
CA ALA A 324 -5.31 -5.69 -19.38
C ALA A 324 -5.61 -4.39 -18.63
N VAL A 325 -6.88 -4.14 -18.27
CA VAL A 325 -7.27 -2.97 -17.48
C VAL A 325 -6.69 -3.02 -16.07
N LYS A 326 -6.73 -4.19 -15.40
CA LYS A 326 -6.11 -4.38 -14.07
C LYS A 326 -4.60 -4.10 -14.09
N TYR A 327 -3.90 -4.52 -15.14
CA TYR A 327 -2.49 -4.20 -15.32
C TYR A 327 -2.27 -2.69 -15.42
N ALA A 328 -3.05 -2.01 -16.25
CA ALA A 328 -2.93 -0.56 -16.41
C ALA A 328 -3.21 0.20 -15.11
N VAL A 329 -4.18 -0.25 -14.29
CA VAL A 329 -4.40 0.28 -12.95
C VAL A 329 -3.16 0.08 -12.08
N VAL A 330 -2.62 -1.13 -12.00
CA VAL A 330 -1.44 -1.40 -11.16
C VAL A 330 -0.24 -0.57 -11.62
N GLU A 331 0.04 -0.46 -12.91
CA GLU A 331 1.12 0.37 -13.44
C GLU A 331 0.93 1.86 -13.09
N ALA A 332 -0.30 2.37 -13.20
CA ALA A 332 -0.61 3.75 -12.85
C ALA A 332 -0.35 4.00 -11.36
N PHE A 333 -0.92 3.19 -10.46
CA PHE A 333 -0.73 3.36 -9.01
C PHE A 333 0.69 3.09 -8.53
N GLN A 334 1.46 2.29 -9.28
CA GLN A 334 2.85 1.98 -8.95
C GLN A 334 3.85 3.05 -9.43
N GLY A 335 3.51 3.86 -10.44
CA GLY A 335 4.41 4.91 -10.93
C GLY A 335 5.13 4.59 -12.25
N GLY A 336 4.63 3.63 -13.03
CA GLY A 336 5.23 3.32 -14.33
C GLY A 336 4.89 1.94 -14.87
N LYS A 337 5.37 1.69 -16.10
CA LYS A 337 5.21 0.39 -16.75
C LYS A 337 5.97 -0.69 -16.02
N ILE A 338 5.37 -1.87 -15.90
CA ILE A 338 6.03 -3.03 -15.33
C ILE A 338 6.99 -3.59 -16.39
N THR A 339 8.29 -3.35 -16.19
CA THR A 339 9.34 -3.89 -17.06
C THR A 339 9.76 -5.26 -16.55
N LEU A 340 9.23 -6.31 -17.18
CA LEU A 340 9.73 -7.67 -17.01
C LEU A 340 10.75 -7.90 -18.12
N GLY A 341 11.85 -8.60 -17.81
CA GLY A 341 12.91 -8.89 -18.77
C GLY A 341 12.39 -9.47 -20.11
N LYS A 342 13.26 -9.46 -21.13
CA LYS A 342 12.95 -9.65 -22.57
C LYS A 342 12.07 -10.85 -22.98
N ASP A 343 11.77 -11.79 -22.08
CA ASP A 343 11.09 -13.06 -22.38
C ASP A 343 9.64 -13.17 -21.88
N TYR A 344 9.08 -12.17 -21.18
CA TYR A 344 7.69 -12.22 -20.67
C TYR A 344 6.66 -11.67 -21.68
N ARG A 345 6.59 -12.22 -22.89
CA ARG A 345 5.58 -11.82 -23.91
C ARG A 345 4.15 -12.31 -23.62
N ASN A 346 3.98 -13.13 -22.58
CA ASN A 346 2.71 -13.62 -22.08
C ASN A 346 2.83 -13.61 -20.54
N PRO A 347 1.86 -13.08 -19.76
CA PRO A 347 1.94 -13.17 -18.32
C PRO A 347 2.03 -14.64 -17.93
N THR A 348 3.15 -15.04 -17.34
CA THR A 348 3.22 -16.33 -16.67
C THR A 348 2.14 -16.34 -15.58
N HIS A 349 1.71 -17.52 -15.16
CA HIS A 349 0.75 -17.66 -14.06
C HIS A 349 1.14 -16.82 -12.84
N GLU A 350 2.44 -16.73 -12.55
CA GLU A 350 3.02 -15.95 -11.46
C GLU A 350 2.80 -14.43 -11.59
N LEU A 351 3.02 -13.86 -12.77
CA LEU A 351 2.79 -12.43 -13.00
C LEU A 351 1.29 -12.09 -12.90
N ALA A 352 0.43 -12.93 -13.47
CA ALA A 352 -1.02 -12.72 -13.38
C ALA A 352 -1.50 -12.77 -11.92
N GLN A 353 -0.96 -13.70 -11.11
CA GLN A 353 -1.23 -13.73 -9.67
C GLN A 353 -0.72 -12.47 -8.96
N TYR A 354 0.48 -12.01 -9.28
CA TYR A 354 1.05 -10.78 -8.72
C TYR A 354 0.13 -9.59 -8.98
N ILE A 355 -0.26 -9.36 -10.25
CA ILE A 355 -1.13 -8.24 -10.61
C ILE A 355 -2.50 -8.35 -9.96
N ASN A 356 -3.10 -9.54 -9.91
CA ASN A 356 -4.36 -9.74 -9.21
C ASN A 356 -4.24 -9.40 -7.73
N ARG A 357 -3.16 -9.83 -7.04
CA ARG A 357 -2.93 -9.46 -5.64
C ARG A 357 -2.78 -7.95 -5.46
N ARG A 358 -2.02 -7.27 -6.34
CA ARG A 358 -1.84 -5.81 -6.29
C ARG A 358 -3.13 -5.04 -6.52
N TYR A 359 -3.87 -5.45 -7.54
CA TYR A 359 -5.15 -4.85 -7.89
C TYR A 359 -6.13 -5.00 -6.72
N LEU A 360 -6.29 -6.21 -6.19
CA LEU A 360 -7.17 -6.47 -5.04
C LEU A 360 -6.74 -5.69 -3.80
N SER A 361 -5.44 -5.60 -3.50
CA SER A 361 -4.94 -4.76 -2.40
C SER A 361 -5.32 -3.28 -2.57
N THR A 362 -5.24 -2.77 -3.80
CA THR A 362 -5.65 -1.40 -4.13
C THR A 362 -7.16 -1.21 -3.96
N VAL A 363 -7.97 -2.17 -4.41
CA VAL A 363 -9.44 -2.18 -4.22
C VAL A 363 -9.78 -2.18 -2.72
N GLU A 364 -9.17 -3.07 -1.94
CA GLU A 364 -9.45 -3.20 -0.51
C GLU A 364 -9.06 -1.95 0.28
N ARG A 365 -7.91 -1.33 -0.05
CA ARG A 365 -7.53 -0.03 0.52
C ARG A 365 -8.55 1.04 0.18
N LEU A 366 -8.91 1.18 -1.10
CA LEU A 366 -9.85 2.21 -1.54
C LEU A 366 -11.21 2.04 -0.85
N ARG A 367 -11.70 0.80 -0.80
CA ARG A 367 -12.92 0.43 -0.06
C ARG A 367 -12.83 0.86 1.39
N ALA A 368 -11.75 0.49 2.08
CA ALA A 368 -11.55 0.81 3.50
C ALA A 368 -11.58 2.32 3.75
N GLU A 369 -10.83 3.09 2.97
CA GLU A 369 -10.77 4.54 3.09
C GLU A 369 -12.13 5.20 2.80
N PHE A 370 -12.90 4.66 1.85
CA PHE A 370 -14.24 5.15 1.54
C PHE A 370 -15.22 4.89 2.67
N LEU A 371 -15.25 3.66 3.20
CA LEU A 371 -16.14 3.27 4.30
C LEU A 371 -15.79 4.03 5.58
N ILE A 372 -14.50 4.22 5.88
CA ILE A 372 -14.04 4.99 7.04
C ILE A 372 -14.51 6.44 6.96
N GLN A 373 -14.44 7.07 5.79
CA GLN A 373 -14.89 8.46 5.63
C GLN A 373 -16.41 8.62 5.54
N LYS A 374 -17.14 7.56 5.16
CA LYS A 374 -18.58 7.61 4.90
C LYS A 374 -19.42 6.99 6.00
N ASP A 375 -19.20 5.71 6.26
CA ASP A 375 -20.07 4.89 7.11
C ASP A 375 -19.54 4.81 8.55
N TYR A 376 -18.23 4.97 8.74
CA TYR A 376 -17.57 4.84 10.05
C TYR A 376 -16.82 6.09 10.52
N ALA A 377 -17.09 7.26 9.93
CA ALA A 377 -16.33 8.48 10.23
C ALA A 377 -16.43 8.87 11.70
N ALA A 378 -17.62 8.71 12.29
CA ALA A 378 -17.84 9.02 13.70
C ALA A 378 -17.04 8.08 14.61
N GLU A 379 -17.06 6.78 14.33
CA GLU A 379 -16.38 5.76 15.12
C GLU A 379 -14.87 5.80 14.95
N PHE A 380 -14.40 6.08 13.73
CA PHE A 380 -12.99 6.31 13.46
C PHE A 380 -12.47 7.55 14.19
N GLY A 381 -13.27 8.62 14.27
CA GLY A 381 -12.96 9.82 15.06
C GLY A 381 -12.89 9.59 16.57
N MET A 382 -13.32 8.43 17.08
CA MET A 382 -13.21 8.05 18.50
C MET A 382 -11.92 7.30 18.83
N LEU A 383 -11.10 6.95 17.84
CA LEU A 383 -9.84 6.22 18.05
C LEU A 383 -8.83 7.10 18.78
N GLN A 384 -8.16 6.53 19.78
CA GLN A 384 -7.15 7.24 20.57
C GLN A 384 -5.83 6.48 20.53
N LEU A 385 -4.74 7.15 20.17
CA LEU A 385 -3.41 6.57 20.32
C LEU A 385 -2.99 6.68 21.79
N LYS A 386 -2.57 5.59 22.40
CA LYS A 386 -2.15 5.52 23.80
C LYS A 386 -0.77 4.90 23.96
N ALA A 387 -0.04 5.33 24.99
CA ALA A 387 1.10 4.62 25.53
C ALA A 387 0.86 4.43 27.04
N SER A 388 0.66 3.18 27.48
CA SER A 388 0.09 2.88 28.80
C SER A 388 -1.28 3.60 28.97
N GLU A 389 -1.52 4.26 30.11
CA GLU A 389 -2.77 5.00 30.37
C GLU A 389 -2.82 6.41 29.76
N LYS A 390 -1.75 6.86 29.08
CA LYS A 390 -1.66 8.22 28.52
C LYS A 390 -2.11 8.26 27.07
N VAL A 391 -3.05 9.16 26.75
CA VAL A 391 -3.44 9.50 25.37
C VAL A 391 -2.38 10.40 24.73
N LEU A 392 -1.97 10.06 23.52
CA LEU A 392 -1.04 10.80 22.69
C LEU A 392 -1.85 11.57 21.64
N THR A 393 -1.76 12.90 21.66
CA THR A 393 -2.59 13.75 20.79
C THR A 393 -1.77 14.52 19.77
N THR A 394 -0.46 14.64 19.98
CA THR A 394 0.45 15.40 19.13
C THR A 394 1.73 14.64 18.80
N VAL A 395 2.42 15.02 17.72
CA VAL A 395 3.75 14.51 17.39
C VAL A 395 4.73 14.77 18.53
N GLU A 396 4.56 15.89 19.23
CA GLU A 396 5.38 16.29 20.36
C GLU A 396 5.16 15.38 21.58
N ASP A 397 3.95 14.84 21.77
CA ASP A 397 3.70 13.83 22.80
C ASP A 397 4.49 12.54 22.55
N ILE A 398 4.62 12.16 21.27
CA ILE A 398 5.35 10.96 20.85
C ILE A 398 6.86 11.16 20.98
N LYS A 399 7.40 12.31 20.55
CA LYS A 399 8.83 12.62 20.67
C LYS A 399 9.33 12.62 22.12
N LYS A 400 8.44 12.88 23.08
CA LYS A 400 8.74 12.84 24.52
C LYS A 400 8.80 11.42 25.09
N LEU A 401 8.39 10.40 24.34
CA LEU A 401 8.44 8.99 24.76
C LEU A 401 9.82 8.40 24.45
N SER A 402 10.30 7.50 25.31
CA SER A 402 11.45 6.66 24.99
C SER A 402 11.14 5.70 23.83
N GLU A 403 12.16 5.19 23.13
CA GLU A 403 11.98 4.21 22.05
C GLU A 403 11.16 2.98 22.50
N GLU A 404 11.36 2.53 23.74
CA GLU A 404 10.59 1.42 24.33
C GLU A 404 9.10 1.79 24.57
N GLN A 405 8.82 3.01 25.00
CA GLN A 405 7.44 3.47 25.20
C GLN A 405 6.73 3.68 23.86
N GLN A 406 7.46 4.15 22.85
CA GLN A 406 6.93 4.29 21.49
C GLN A 406 6.61 2.93 20.86
N SER A 407 7.47 1.93 21.06
CA SER A 407 7.24 0.57 20.53
C SER A 407 6.06 -0.14 21.19
N LYS A 408 5.66 0.29 22.39
CA LYS A 408 4.50 -0.22 23.14
C LYS A 408 3.23 0.63 22.99
N ALA A 409 3.26 1.69 22.18
CA ALA A 409 2.07 2.49 21.91
C ALA A 409 1.04 1.70 21.09
N TYR A 410 -0.26 1.91 21.34
CA TYR A 410 -1.36 1.19 20.71
C TYR A 410 -2.57 2.09 20.47
N TRP A 411 -3.42 1.73 19.51
CA TRP A 411 -4.70 2.39 19.30
C TRP A 411 -5.78 1.79 20.22
N ASP A 412 -6.48 2.63 20.98
CA ASP A 412 -7.62 2.27 21.81
C ASP A 412 -8.92 2.40 21.00
N PHE A 413 -9.65 1.29 20.93
CA PHE A 413 -10.88 1.12 20.16
C PHE A 413 -12.14 1.13 21.04
N GLY A 414 -12.03 1.20 22.37
CA GLY A 414 -13.15 0.92 23.28
C GLY A 414 -14.33 1.88 23.13
N ALA A 415 -14.09 3.14 22.77
CA ALA A 415 -15.16 4.11 22.52
C ALA A 415 -15.86 3.88 21.17
N ALA A 416 -15.06 3.66 20.10
CA ALA A 416 -15.56 3.33 18.77
C ALA A 416 -16.43 2.06 18.80
N GLN A 417 -15.96 1.03 19.51
CA GLN A 417 -16.67 -0.22 19.70
C GLN A 417 -18.06 -0.01 20.35
N LYS A 418 -18.13 0.76 21.44
CA LYS A 418 -19.41 1.05 22.11
C LYS A 418 -20.39 1.78 21.19
N ALA A 419 -19.88 2.67 20.32
CA ALA A 419 -20.72 3.39 19.37
C ALA A 419 -21.27 2.48 18.26
N LEU A 420 -20.45 1.58 17.70
CA LEU A 420 -20.88 0.59 16.71
C LEU A 420 -21.99 -0.31 17.25
N VAL A 421 -21.80 -0.85 18.46
CA VAL A 421 -22.79 -1.69 19.15
C VAL A 421 -24.10 -0.94 19.35
N LYS A 422 -24.05 0.33 19.77
CA LYS A 422 -25.25 1.12 20.08
C LYS A 422 -26.12 1.40 18.86
N ARG A 423 -25.55 1.58 17.68
CA ARG A 423 -26.31 1.89 16.45
C ARG A 423 -26.80 0.65 15.70
N GLY A 424 -26.55 -0.56 16.23
CA GLY A 424 -26.96 -1.80 15.59
C GLY A 424 -26.30 -2.03 14.24
N ALA A 425 -25.12 -1.44 13.99
CA ALA A 425 -24.35 -1.69 12.77
C ALA A 425 -23.64 -3.04 12.92
N VAL A 426 -24.37 -4.12 12.63
CA VAL A 426 -23.95 -5.53 12.77
C VAL A 426 -22.90 -5.96 11.74
N HIS A 427 -22.04 -5.05 11.26
CA HIS A 427 -20.94 -5.33 10.34
C HIS A 427 -19.60 -4.88 10.93
N GLU A 428 -19.30 -5.32 12.16
CA GLU A 428 -18.00 -5.13 12.80
C GLU A 428 -16.85 -5.71 11.97
N ALA A 429 -17.12 -6.75 11.17
CA ALA A 429 -16.15 -7.31 10.22
C ALA A 429 -15.70 -6.31 9.16
N GLU A 430 -16.57 -5.42 8.68
CA GLU A 430 -16.22 -4.44 7.65
C GLU A 430 -15.43 -3.27 8.21
N PHE A 431 -15.77 -2.80 9.41
CA PHE A 431 -14.98 -1.79 10.12
C PHE A 431 -13.59 -2.34 10.47
N VAL A 432 -13.50 -3.55 11.03
CA VAL A 432 -12.23 -4.19 11.38
C VAL A 432 -11.41 -4.52 10.14
N ARG A 433 -12.02 -5.02 9.06
CA ARG A 433 -11.35 -5.24 7.76
C ARG A 433 -10.83 -3.93 7.18
N SER A 434 -11.59 -2.84 7.30
CA SER A 434 -11.15 -1.52 6.84
C SER A 434 -9.95 -1.00 7.64
N LEU A 435 -9.96 -1.19 8.96
CA LEU A 435 -8.81 -0.86 9.80
C LEU A 435 -7.59 -1.72 9.45
N ALA A 436 -7.76 -3.04 9.28
CA ALA A 436 -6.68 -3.95 8.93
C ALA A 436 -6.03 -3.59 7.58
N ALA A 437 -6.85 -3.26 6.57
CA ALA A 437 -6.40 -2.80 5.27
C ALA A 437 -5.63 -1.46 5.37
N LEU A 438 -6.11 -0.51 6.17
CA LEU A 438 -5.49 0.81 6.30
C LEU A 438 -4.15 0.76 7.04
N PHE A 439 -4.03 -0.06 8.09
CA PHE A 439 -2.82 -0.11 8.92
C PHE A 439 -1.75 -1.08 8.40
N GLY A 440 -2.00 -1.75 7.26
CA GLY A 440 -1.06 -2.72 6.67
C GLY A 440 -0.62 -3.78 7.68
N LEU A 441 -1.52 -4.16 8.59
CA LEU A 441 -1.21 -5.07 9.69
C LEU A 441 -0.90 -6.43 9.07
N ASP A 442 0.34 -6.90 9.28
CA ASP A 442 0.84 -8.22 8.90
C ASP A 442 -0.28 -9.28 9.02
N ALA A 443 -0.35 -10.23 8.07
CA ALA A 443 -1.27 -11.36 8.11
C ALA A 443 -1.32 -12.08 9.48
N GLY A 444 -0.27 -11.99 10.31
CA GLY A 444 -0.23 -12.44 11.71
C GLY A 444 -0.98 -11.56 12.72
N ILE A 445 -0.98 -10.23 12.57
CA ILE A 445 -1.76 -9.28 13.40
C ILE A 445 -3.18 -9.15 12.85
N ALA A 446 -3.37 -9.22 11.53
CA ALA A 446 -4.67 -9.46 10.92
C ALA A 446 -5.26 -10.80 11.37
N LYS A 447 -4.46 -11.87 11.56
CA LYS A 447 -4.89 -13.10 12.26
C LYS A 447 -5.19 -12.90 13.75
N GLY A 448 -4.58 -11.92 14.41
CA GLY A 448 -4.87 -11.56 15.80
C GLY A 448 -6.17 -10.75 15.95
N LEU A 449 -6.40 -9.81 15.03
CA LEU A 449 -7.64 -9.04 14.87
C LEU A 449 -8.76 -9.90 14.28
N GLU A 450 -8.46 -10.87 13.41
CA GLU A 450 -9.36 -11.94 12.99
C GLU A 450 -9.56 -12.92 14.12
N LYS A 451 -8.60 -13.29 14.98
CA LYS A 451 -8.91 -14.10 16.18
C LYS A 451 -9.90 -13.37 17.10
N THR A 452 -9.74 -12.06 17.21
CA THR A 452 -10.62 -11.19 17.99
C THR A 452 -11.98 -11.02 17.29
N ALA A 453 -12.01 -10.74 15.99
CA ALA A 453 -13.20 -10.56 15.17
C ALA A 453 -13.89 -11.89 14.76
N SER A 454 -13.20 -13.02 14.78
CA SER A 454 -13.72 -14.39 14.57
C SER A 454 -14.35 -14.89 15.86
N SER A 455 -13.78 -14.53 17.02
CA SER A 455 -14.50 -14.68 18.30
C SER A 455 -15.78 -13.82 18.37
N TRP A 456 -15.87 -12.76 17.55
CA TRP A 456 -17.03 -11.86 17.44
C TRP A 456 -18.02 -12.29 16.35
N LYS A 457 -17.55 -12.77 15.19
CA LYS A 457 -18.35 -13.30 14.07
C LYS A 457 -19.06 -14.60 14.45
N TYR A 458 -18.36 -15.55 15.07
CA TYR A 458 -18.95 -16.84 15.45
C TYR A 458 -19.96 -16.72 16.60
N ARG A 459 -19.83 -15.73 17.51
CA ARG A 459 -20.80 -15.52 18.60
C ARG A 459 -22.12 -14.91 18.13
N TYR A 460 -22.14 -14.16 17.02
CA TYR A 460 -23.33 -13.40 16.59
C TYR A 460 -24.02 -13.97 15.33
N ASP A 461 -23.31 -14.52 14.34
CA ASP A 461 -23.95 -15.19 13.19
C ASP A 461 -24.80 -16.39 13.67
N TYR A 462 -24.34 -17.09 14.71
CA TYR A 462 -25.11 -18.16 15.33
C TYR A 462 -26.33 -17.68 16.09
N GLN A 463 -26.28 -16.54 16.79
CA GLN A 463 -27.44 -15.98 17.50
C GLN A 463 -28.52 -15.47 16.51
N ALA A 464 -28.10 -14.98 15.34
CA ALA A 464 -28.99 -14.57 14.26
C ALA A 464 -29.58 -15.76 13.49
N MET A 465 -28.79 -16.82 13.22
CA MET A 465 -29.28 -18.07 12.62
C MET A 465 -30.19 -18.87 13.57
N TYR A 466 -29.94 -18.82 14.89
CA TYR A 466 -30.77 -19.38 15.96
C TYR A 466 -32.14 -18.70 16.05
N LEU A 467 -32.25 -17.43 15.64
CA LEU A 467 -33.51 -16.66 15.62
C LEU A 467 -34.25 -16.71 14.26
N ALA A 468 -33.58 -17.07 13.16
CA ALA A 468 -34.13 -16.99 11.81
C ALA A 468 -34.66 -18.32 11.22
N GLY A 469 -34.31 -19.48 11.80
CA GLY A 469 -34.87 -20.79 11.38
C GLY A 469 -34.51 -21.26 9.96
N SER A 470 -33.46 -20.70 9.35
CA SER A 470 -33.18 -20.83 7.90
C SER A 470 -32.18 -21.94 7.51
N VAL A 471 -31.81 -22.83 8.43
CA VAL A 471 -31.06 -24.05 8.09
C VAL A 471 -31.89 -25.20 8.60
N SER A 472 -32.33 -26.13 7.73
CA SER A 472 -32.99 -27.35 8.18
C SER A 472 -32.02 -28.09 9.10
N PRO A 473 -32.28 -28.15 10.42
CA PRO A 473 -31.52 -29.03 11.26
C PRO A 473 -31.89 -30.44 10.81
N GLY A 474 -30.91 -31.30 10.60
CA GLY A 474 -31.13 -32.68 11.03
C GLY A 474 -31.37 -32.61 12.54
N GLU A 475 -32.60 -32.32 12.97
CA GLU A 475 -33.02 -32.44 14.36
C GLU A 475 -33.12 -33.95 14.62
N VAL A 476 -31.96 -34.59 14.82
CA VAL A 476 -31.91 -36.04 14.99
C VAL A 476 -32.20 -36.33 16.47
N LYS A 477 -33.47 -36.57 16.77
CA LYS A 477 -33.94 -36.83 18.14
C LYS A 477 -33.48 -38.18 18.73
N ARG A 478 -32.75 -39.00 17.97
CA ARG A 478 -32.15 -40.28 18.37
C ARG A 478 -31.10 -40.73 17.34
N ALA A 479 -29.83 -40.38 17.52
CA ALA A 479 -28.77 -41.06 16.76
C ALA A 479 -27.46 -41.11 17.53
N ASP A 480 -27.01 -42.32 17.81
CA ASP A 480 -25.73 -42.60 18.46
C ASP A 480 -24.51 -42.26 17.56
N ASP A 481 -24.71 -41.96 16.27
CA ASP A 481 -23.66 -41.64 15.27
C ASP A 481 -24.20 -40.73 14.14
N LEU A 482 -23.64 -39.53 14.00
CA LEU A 482 -23.95 -38.51 12.99
C LEU A 482 -22.73 -38.25 12.11
N HIS A 483 -22.95 -38.20 10.80
CA HIS A 483 -21.90 -37.96 9.79
C HIS A 483 -22.28 -36.78 8.92
N GLY A 484 -21.38 -35.82 8.78
CA GLY A 484 -21.43 -34.74 7.83
C GLY A 484 -20.94 -35.12 6.43
N ASP A 485 -20.93 -34.15 5.53
CA ASP A 485 -20.45 -34.25 4.15
C ASP A 485 -19.13 -33.48 3.96
N ASP A 486 -18.73 -33.21 2.71
CA ASP A 486 -17.49 -32.48 2.41
C ASP A 486 -17.66 -30.94 2.49
N GLY A 487 -18.82 -30.46 2.98
CA GLY A 487 -19.12 -29.04 3.18
C GLY A 487 -19.39 -28.70 4.65
N SER A 488 -19.41 -27.40 4.98
CA SER A 488 -19.67 -26.95 6.35
C SER A 488 -21.01 -27.43 6.92
N ASN A 489 -20.96 -28.15 8.04
CA ASN A 489 -22.10 -28.76 8.72
C ASN A 489 -22.31 -28.21 10.13
N VAL A 490 -23.50 -28.50 10.68
CA VAL A 490 -23.90 -28.07 12.03
C VAL A 490 -24.52 -29.24 12.79
N PHE A 491 -23.89 -29.62 13.91
CA PHE A 491 -24.31 -30.72 14.77
C PHE A 491 -24.98 -30.20 16.05
N ARG A 492 -26.18 -30.73 16.33
CA ARG A 492 -26.96 -30.47 17.54
C ARG A 492 -27.62 -31.75 18.04
N THR A 493 -27.23 -32.19 19.22
CA THR A 493 -27.83 -33.29 19.97
C THR A 493 -28.79 -32.71 21.01
N THR A 494 -29.90 -33.39 21.31
CA THR A 494 -30.91 -32.88 22.26
C THR A 494 -31.57 -33.98 23.08
N ASP A 495 -31.12 -35.21 22.93
CA ASP A 495 -31.71 -36.38 23.59
C ASP A 495 -31.03 -36.71 24.94
N GLY A 496 -29.99 -35.96 25.31
CA GLY A 496 -29.20 -36.17 26.52
C GLY A 496 -28.36 -37.45 26.47
N GLY A 497 -28.13 -37.99 25.27
CA GLY A 497 -27.47 -39.25 24.99
C GLY A 497 -25.94 -39.19 25.01
N THR A 498 -25.32 -40.10 24.28
CA THR A 498 -23.87 -40.16 24.06
C THR A 498 -23.70 -40.39 22.58
N ASP A 499 -23.48 -39.31 21.85
CA ASP A 499 -23.50 -39.33 20.40
C ASP A 499 -22.09 -39.25 19.82
N SER A 500 -21.88 -39.86 18.65
CA SER A 500 -20.64 -39.70 17.88
C SER A 500 -20.90 -38.73 16.73
N LEU A 501 -20.14 -37.64 16.66
CA LEU A 501 -20.31 -36.56 15.68
C LEU A 501 -19.09 -36.53 14.77
N ARG A 502 -19.28 -36.71 13.47
CA ARG A 502 -18.20 -36.70 12.47
C ARG A 502 -18.42 -35.59 11.46
N GLY A 503 -17.53 -34.62 11.44
CA GLY A 503 -17.61 -33.43 10.59
C GLY A 503 -17.54 -33.75 9.11
N GLY A 504 -16.45 -34.39 8.70
CA GLY A 504 -16.19 -34.66 7.29
C GLY A 504 -15.14 -33.69 6.78
N GLY A 505 -15.42 -32.98 5.69
CA GLY A 505 -14.58 -31.91 5.17
C GLY A 505 -15.29 -30.56 5.23
N GLY A 506 -14.54 -29.46 5.15
CA GLY A 506 -15.12 -28.13 5.34
C GLY A 506 -15.10 -27.69 6.80
N SER A 507 -15.72 -26.55 7.11
CA SER A 507 -15.64 -25.92 8.43
C SER A 507 -16.91 -26.17 9.23
N ASP A 508 -16.84 -27.03 10.25
CA ASP A 508 -18.00 -27.58 10.96
C ASP A 508 -18.29 -26.89 12.29
N LEU A 509 -19.53 -26.99 12.76
CA LEU A 509 -19.91 -26.52 14.10
C LEU A 509 -20.61 -27.58 14.92
N TYR A 510 -20.16 -27.71 16.17
CA TYR A 510 -20.71 -28.59 17.18
C TYR A 510 -21.26 -27.77 18.34
N GLN A 511 -22.56 -27.86 18.63
CA GLN A 511 -23.16 -27.10 19.73
C GLN A 511 -23.25 -27.93 21.02
N LEU A 512 -22.59 -27.47 22.09
CA LEU A 512 -22.71 -28.02 23.44
C LEU A 512 -23.65 -27.15 24.28
N ALA A 513 -24.75 -27.71 24.78
CA ALA A 513 -25.79 -27.01 25.55
C ALA A 513 -26.29 -27.91 26.69
N SER A 514 -27.14 -27.39 27.58
CA SER A 514 -27.73 -28.23 28.62
C SER A 514 -28.69 -29.26 27.99
N GLY A 515 -28.51 -30.53 28.34
CA GLY A 515 -29.31 -31.63 27.80
C GLY A 515 -28.81 -32.18 26.47
N THR A 516 -27.61 -31.79 26.02
CA THR A 516 -26.94 -32.45 24.88
C THR A 516 -26.40 -33.82 25.28
N GLY A 517 -26.03 -34.03 26.56
CA GLY A 517 -25.45 -35.29 27.02
C GLY A 517 -23.93 -35.33 26.89
N HIS A 518 -23.38 -36.50 26.62
CA HIS A 518 -21.94 -36.77 26.66
C HIS A 518 -21.41 -37.24 25.29
N ASP A 519 -21.12 -36.30 24.40
CA ASP A 519 -20.87 -36.61 22.99
C ASP A 519 -19.38 -36.65 22.64
N ARG A 520 -19.07 -37.26 21.50
CA ARG A 520 -17.72 -37.40 20.95
C ARG A 520 -17.63 -36.77 19.59
N ILE A 521 -16.59 -35.97 19.37
CA ILE A 521 -16.32 -35.34 18.08
C ILE A 521 -15.13 -36.04 17.42
N TYR A 522 -15.32 -36.42 16.16
CA TYR A 522 -14.32 -37.04 15.29
C TYR A 522 -14.08 -36.13 14.08
N GLU A 523 -12.90 -35.52 14.04
CA GLU A 523 -12.46 -34.71 12.89
C GLU A 523 -11.39 -35.41 12.05
N ALA A 524 -11.50 -35.25 10.74
CA ALA A 524 -10.48 -35.71 9.79
C ALA A 524 -9.52 -34.55 9.49
N THR A 525 -8.42 -34.45 10.23
CA THR A 525 -7.41 -33.43 9.94
C THR A 525 -6.71 -33.74 8.62
N ASP A 526 -7.03 -32.99 7.56
CA ASP A 526 -6.16 -32.86 6.40
C ASP A 526 -5.10 -31.79 6.71
N ALA A 527 -3.89 -32.25 7.01
CA ALA A 527 -2.75 -31.37 7.28
C ALA A 527 -2.42 -30.53 6.03
N GLY A 528 -3.03 -29.35 5.92
CA GLY A 528 -2.91 -28.45 4.79
C GLY A 528 -4.22 -27.80 4.31
N SER A 529 -5.39 -28.18 4.86
CA SER A 529 -6.65 -27.50 4.54
C SER A 529 -6.80 -26.16 5.30
N SER A 530 -7.62 -25.26 4.75
CA SER A 530 -7.97 -23.98 5.37
C SER A 530 -9.21 -24.08 6.26
N ASP A 531 -9.60 -25.29 6.63
CA ASP A 531 -10.85 -25.58 7.33
C ASP A 531 -10.77 -25.17 8.80
N VAL A 532 -11.89 -24.71 9.37
CA VAL A 532 -11.98 -24.21 10.74
C VAL A 532 -13.23 -24.73 11.44
N ASP A 533 -13.05 -25.74 12.29
CA ASP A 533 -14.14 -26.33 13.07
C ASP A 533 -14.32 -25.64 14.42
N VAL A 534 -15.57 -25.53 14.87
CA VAL A 534 -15.94 -24.77 16.06
C VAL A 534 -16.84 -25.56 17.00
N VAL A 535 -16.42 -25.64 18.27
CA VAL A 535 -17.34 -25.99 19.36
C VAL A 535 -17.97 -24.72 19.89
N MET A 536 -19.29 -24.63 19.82
CA MET A 536 -20.08 -23.50 20.29
C MET A 536 -20.85 -23.85 21.56
N MET A 537 -20.73 -23.00 22.58
CA MET A 537 -21.57 -23.09 23.78
C MET A 537 -22.98 -22.59 23.49
N GLY A 538 -23.98 -23.33 23.94
CA GLY A 538 -25.38 -22.93 23.91
C GLY A 538 -25.63 -21.63 24.70
N PRO A 539 -26.68 -20.88 24.34
CA PRO A 539 -27.01 -19.61 25.01
C PRO A 539 -27.38 -19.77 26.49
N ASP A 540 -27.67 -21.00 26.91
CA ASP A 540 -27.99 -21.44 28.27
C ASP A 540 -26.76 -21.78 29.13
N VAL A 541 -25.56 -21.78 28.54
CA VAL A 541 -24.31 -22.17 29.20
C VAL A 541 -23.52 -20.93 29.62
N ALA A 542 -23.34 -20.72 30.92
CA ALA A 542 -22.49 -19.65 31.42
C ALA A 542 -21.00 -20.02 31.33
N VAL A 543 -20.15 -19.05 30.97
CA VAL A 543 -18.68 -19.26 30.89
C VAL A 543 -18.09 -19.78 32.21
N ALA A 544 -18.62 -19.34 33.35
CA ALA A 544 -18.19 -19.79 34.67
C ALA A 544 -18.49 -21.27 34.96
N ASP A 545 -19.31 -21.90 34.14
CA ASP A 545 -19.76 -23.28 34.28
C ASP A 545 -19.03 -24.21 33.30
N VAL A 546 -18.16 -23.67 32.45
CA VAL A 546 -17.38 -24.46 31.49
C VAL A 546 -16.05 -24.86 32.08
N ARG A 547 -15.70 -26.14 31.96
CA ARG A 547 -14.38 -26.67 32.30
C ARG A 547 -13.72 -27.29 31.06
N LEU A 548 -12.46 -26.90 30.82
CA LEU A 548 -11.62 -27.49 29.79
C LEU A 548 -10.57 -28.38 30.43
N GLN A 549 -10.46 -29.62 29.98
CA GLN A 549 -9.44 -30.56 30.42
C GLN A 549 -8.81 -31.24 29.21
N ARG A 550 -7.51 -31.51 29.25
CA ARG A 550 -6.82 -32.21 28.17
C ARG A 550 -6.12 -33.44 28.72
N ASP A 551 -6.29 -34.58 28.05
CA ASP A 551 -5.44 -35.75 28.23
C ASP A 551 -4.50 -35.91 27.02
N ALA A 552 -3.62 -36.93 27.01
CA ALA A 552 -2.59 -37.07 26.00
C ALA A 552 -3.13 -37.18 24.55
N ALA A 553 -4.41 -37.51 24.36
CA ALA A 553 -5.01 -37.75 23.05
C ALA A 553 -6.36 -37.04 22.81
N SER A 554 -6.94 -36.37 23.81
CA SER A 554 -8.27 -35.77 23.71
C SER A 554 -8.43 -34.46 24.49
N LEU A 555 -9.26 -33.57 23.96
CA LEU A 555 -9.75 -32.37 24.66
C LEU A 555 -11.16 -32.64 25.18
N TRP A 556 -11.38 -32.37 26.46
CA TRP A 556 -12.66 -32.43 27.14
C TRP A 556 -13.18 -31.02 27.35
N ILE A 557 -14.44 -30.81 26.96
CA ILE A 557 -15.17 -29.56 27.11
C ILE A 557 -16.44 -29.90 27.90
N GLU A 558 -16.53 -29.47 29.15
CA GLU A 558 -17.54 -29.94 30.10
C GLU A 558 -18.38 -28.78 30.63
N ILE A 559 -19.68 -29.01 30.78
CA ILE A 559 -20.62 -28.12 31.50
C ILE A 559 -20.77 -28.64 32.93
N LEU A 560 -20.55 -27.75 33.90
CA LEU A 560 -20.63 -28.03 35.32
C LEU A 560 -21.98 -27.61 35.90
N GLY A 561 -22.68 -28.55 36.54
CA GLY A 561 -23.89 -28.29 37.31
C GLY A 561 -23.65 -27.47 38.58
N ALA A 562 -24.73 -27.23 39.33
CA ALA A 562 -24.64 -26.53 40.61
C ALA A 562 -23.75 -27.28 41.61
N ALA A 563 -23.03 -26.53 42.47
CA ALA A 563 -22.20 -27.13 43.49
C ALA A 563 -23.04 -27.94 44.49
N GLY A 564 -22.63 -29.19 44.72
CA GLY A 564 -23.16 -30.02 45.78
C GLY A 564 -22.84 -29.48 47.17
N THR A 565 -23.37 -30.12 48.21
CA THR A 565 -23.12 -29.73 49.61
C THR A 565 -21.66 -29.87 50.04
N ASP A 566 -20.85 -30.59 49.26
CA ASP A 566 -19.40 -30.77 49.39
C ASP A 566 -18.59 -29.74 48.58
N GLY A 567 -19.26 -28.82 47.88
CA GLY A 567 -18.64 -27.82 47.01
C GLY A 567 -18.19 -28.36 45.65
N VAL A 568 -18.40 -29.65 45.36
CA VAL A 568 -18.04 -30.25 44.07
C VAL A 568 -19.14 -29.98 43.07
N ARG A 569 -18.77 -29.52 41.88
CA ARG A 569 -19.71 -29.32 40.76
C ARG A 569 -19.67 -30.56 39.86
N PRO A 570 -20.78 -31.29 39.68
CA PRO A 570 -20.84 -32.44 38.77
C PRO A 570 -20.79 -31.97 37.31
N VAL A 571 -20.29 -32.81 36.40
CA VAL A 571 -20.42 -32.58 34.96
C VAL A 571 -21.82 -33.01 34.53
N THR A 572 -22.56 -32.12 33.86
CA THR A 572 -23.91 -32.41 33.37
C THR A 572 -23.90 -32.80 31.89
N ASP A 573 -23.03 -32.18 31.10
CA ASP A 573 -22.92 -32.37 29.66
C ASP A 573 -21.46 -32.22 29.24
N SER A 574 -21.03 -32.88 28.18
CA SER A 574 -19.63 -32.80 27.74
C SER A 574 -19.44 -33.13 26.27
N PHE A 575 -18.44 -32.50 25.65
CA PHE A 575 -17.79 -33.00 24.45
C PHE A 575 -16.41 -33.58 24.77
N LYS A 576 -16.16 -34.76 24.21
CA LYS A 576 -14.83 -35.33 24.06
C LYS A 576 -14.40 -35.20 22.61
N VAL A 577 -13.41 -34.38 22.35
CA VAL A 577 -12.83 -34.19 21.02
C VAL A 577 -11.67 -35.17 20.87
N GLU A 578 -11.80 -36.15 19.96
CA GLU A 578 -10.81 -37.20 19.72
C GLU A 578 -10.02 -36.91 18.43
N GLY A 579 -8.68 -36.83 18.53
CA GLY A 579 -7.80 -36.51 17.40
C GLY A 579 -6.82 -35.36 17.71
N TYR A 580 -5.83 -35.14 16.83
CA TYR A 580 -4.87 -34.03 16.96
C TYR A 580 -5.54 -32.70 16.56
N PHE A 581 -6.38 -32.16 17.44
CA PHE A 581 -6.70 -30.73 17.44
C PHE A 581 -5.48 -29.88 17.83
#